data_AF-A0A497MLB3-F1
#
_entry.id   AF-A0A497MLB3-F1
#
_cell.length_a   1.000
_cell.length_b   1.000
_cell.length_c   1.000
_cell.angle_alpha   90.00
_cell.angle_beta   90.00
_cell.angle_gamma   90.00
#
_symmetry.space_group_name_H-M   'P 1'
#
loop_
_entity.id
_entity.type
_entity.pdbx_description
1 polymer ?
#
loop_
_entity_poly.entity_id
_entity_poly.type
_entity_poly.pdbx_seq_one_letter_code
_entity_poly.pdbx_strand_id
1 'polypeptide(L)'
;MKISEIVRVDSRGRILIPSSVRSALALREQAYVMLIADLESREVRLIPFADPEAKLYELRITIDDAPGALAKAALKLAELGVDLLSTQSRTLYRRKMAEWFIVADLSKCKVKPVKLEKYLKEEGVASRVEVRPLSSL
;
A
#
# COMPACT_ATOMS: atom_id res chain seq x y z
N MET A 1 10.27 -18.08 17.14
CA MET A 1 11.73 -17.83 17.15
C MET A 1 11.96 -16.33 17.00
N LYS A 2 12.91 -15.74 17.72
CA LYS A 2 13.29 -14.32 17.58
C LYS A 2 14.80 -14.25 17.31
N ILE A 3 15.21 -13.39 16.37
CA ILE A 3 16.63 -13.09 16.09
C ILE A 3 16.88 -11.67 16.58
N SER A 4 17.96 -11.47 17.33
CA SER A 4 18.37 -10.15 17.81
C SER A 4 19.82 -9.93 17.42
N GLU A 5 20.06 -8.85 16.68
CA GLU A 5 21.38 -8.45 16.18
C GLU A 5 21.61 -6.99 16.55
N ILE A 6 22.84 -6.65 16.92
CA ILE A 6 23.24 -5.27 17.20
C ILE A 6 24.07 -4.78 16.01
N VAL A 7 23.57 -3.76 15.31
CA VAL A 7 24.24 -3.17 14.14
C VAL A 7 24.56 -1.71 14.38
N ARG A 8 25.56 -1.18 13.66
CA ARG A 8 25.90 0.24 13.68
C ARG A 8 25.25 0.96 12.50
N VAL A 9 24.78 2.18 12.76
CA VAL A 9 24.33 3.11 11.72
C VAL A 9 25.55 3.76 11.08
N ASP A 10 25.59 3.83 9.75
CA ASP A 10 26.67 4.49 9.04
C ASP A 10 26.49 6.03 8.98
N SER A 11 27.47 6.72 8.40
CA SER A 11 27.46 8.19 8.28
C SER A 11 26.32 8.75 7.42
N ARG A 12 25.60 7.92 6.67
CA ARG A 12 24.44 8.29 5.85
C ARG A 12 23.12 7.87 6.50
N GLY A 13 23.13 7.44 7.77
CA GLY A 13 21.93 7.00 8.46
C GLY A 13 21.43 5.61 8.04
N ARG A 14 22.25 4.83 7.33
CA ARG A 14 21.84 3.50 6.84
C ARG A 14 22.21 2.42 7.85
N ILE A 15 21.40 1.37 7.90
CA ILE A 15 21.72 0.12 8.59
C ILE A 15 21.93 -0.98 7.56
N LEU A 16 22.97 -1.78 7.74
CA LEU A 16 23.15 -2.99 6.95
C LEU A 16 22.39 -4.14 7.64
N ILE A 17 21.31 -4.62 7.02
CA ILE A 17 20.56 -5.76 7.53
C ILE A 17 21.44 -7.02 7.42
N PRO A 18 21.78 -7.68 8.55
CA PRO A 18 22.60 -8.89 8.55
C PRO A 18 21.98 -10.01 7.70
N SER A 19 22.82 -10.88 7.14
CA SER A 19 22.36 -12.01 6.30
C SER A 19 21.39 -12.93 7.03
N SER A 20 21.62 -13.18 8.33
CA SER A 20 20.74 -13.97 9.21
C SER A 20 19.29 -13.45 9.18
N VAL A 21 19.11 -12.15 9.42
CA VAL A 21 17.80 -11.48 9.41
C VAL A 21 17.21 -11.45 8.00
N ARG A 22 18.03 -11.13 7.00
CA ARG A 22 17.60 -11.01 5.59
C ARG A 22 17.03 -12.33 5.07
N SER A 23 17.73 -13.44 5.30
CA SER A 23 17.30 -14.77 4.90
C SER A 23 16.06 -15.21 5.67
N ALA A 24 16.01 -14.97 6.99
CA ALA A 24 14.86 -15.32 7.82
C ALA A 24 13.56 -14.60 7.42
N LEU A 25 13.68 -13.36 6.94
CA LEU A 25 12.54 -12.52 6.50
C LEU A 25 12.33 -12.53 4.98
N ALA A 26 13.07 -13.37 4.24
CA ALA A 26 13.03 -13.45 2.78
C ALA A 26 13.18 -12.08 2.08
N LEU A 27 13.97 -11.17 2.67
CA LEU A 27 14.20 -9.84 2.13
C LEU A 27 15.13 -9.93 0.91
N ARG A 28 14.55 -9.79 -0.29
CA ARG A 28 15.29 -9.80 -1.54
C ARG A 28 15.88 -8.43 -1.84
N GLU A 29 16.87 -8.42 -2.73
CA GLU A 29 17.39 -7.17 -3.26
C GLU A 29 16.26 -6.36 -3.91
N GLN A 30 16.26 -5.04 -3.72
CA GLN A 30 15.23 -4.11 -4.23
C GLN A 30 13.80 -4.33 -3.69
N ALA A 31 13.58 -5.25 -2.75
CA ALA A 31 12.26 -5.46 -2.18
C ALA A 31 11.81 -4.22 -1.40
N TYR A 32 10.51 -3.91 -1.48
CA TYR A 32 9.93 -2.83 -0.70
C TYR A 32 9.77 -3.27 0.75
N VAL A 33 10.19 -2.41 1.68
CA VAL A 33 10.03 -2.59 3.12
C VAL A 33 9.24 -1.41 3.68
N MET A 34 8.21 -1.68 4.46
CA MET A 34 7.47 -0.66 5.17
C MET A 34 8.18 -0.36 6.49
N LEU A 35 8.47 0.93 6.72
CA LEU A 35 9.00 1.43 7.98
C LEU A 35 7.86 2.06 8.78
N ILE A 36 7.63 1.54 9.98
CA ILE A 36 6.69 2.13 10.95
C ILE A 36 7.52 2.62 12.13
N ALA A 37 7.64 3.93 12.29
CA ALA A 37 8.28 4.57 13.42
C ALA A 37 7.23 4.92 14.49
N ASP A 38 7.38 4.34 15.67
CA ASP A 38 6.60 4.68 16.86
C ASP A 38 7.44 5.63 17.71
N LEU A 39 7.04 6.91 17.72
CA LEU A 39 7.82 7.98 18.37
C LEU A 39 7.68 7.96 19.90
N GLU A 40 6.63 7.33 20.43
CA GLU A 40 6.38 7.24 21.86
C GLU A 40 7.28 6.17 22.50
N SER A 41 7.24 4.96 21.94
CA SER A 41 8.10 3.84 22.36
C SER A 41 9.55 3.97 21.85
N ARG A 42 9.80 4.88 20.89
CA ARG A 42 11.07 5.05 20.19
C ARG A 42 11.51 3.78 19.47
N GLU A 43 10.56 3.04 18.92
CA GLU A 43 10.80 1.82 18.17
C GLU A 43 10.55 2.02 16.66
N VAL A 44 11.31 1.31 15.83
CA VAL A 44 11.02 1.19 14.41
C VAL A 44 10.75 -0.26 14.06
N ARG A 45 9.64 -0.50 13.36
CA ARG A 45 9.32 -1.82 12.80
C ARG A 45 9.57 -1.78 11.30
N LEU A 46 10.33 -2.76 10.83
CA LEU A 46 10.60 -3.02 9.41
C LEU A 46 9.78 -4.24 9.00
N ILE A 47 8.89 -4.07 8.03
CA ILE A 47 7.98 -5.12 7.58
C ILE A 47 8.19 -5.33 6.08
N PRO A 48 8.52 -6.56 5.61
CA PRO A 48 8.51 -6.87 4.18
C PRO A 48 7.16 -6.48 3.58
N PHE A 49 7.17 -5.67 2.52
CA PHE A 49 5.95 -5.01 2.04
C PHE A 49 5.55 -5.45 0.63
N ALA A 50 6.47 -5.39 -0.34
CA ALA A 50 6.18 -5.78 -1.72
C ALA A 50 7.42 -6.31 -2.45
N ASP A 51 7.19 -7.09 -3.50
CA ASP A 51 8.22 -7.65 -4.36
C ASP A 51 8.93 -6.55 -5.18
N PRO A 52 10.22 -6.69 -5.53
CA PRO A 52 10.93 -5.74 -6.39
C PRO A 52 10.24 -5.40 -7.71
N GLU A 53 9.49 -6.35 -8.29
CA GLU A 53 8.79 -6.16 -9.56
C GLU A 53 7.43 -5.46 -9.41
N ALA A 54 6.99 -5.22 -8.17
CA ALA A 54 5.73 -4.55 -7.88
C ALA A 54 5.76 -3.11 -8.41
N LYS A 55 4.66 -2.72 -9.08
CA LYS A 55 4.42 -1.34 -9.50
C LYS A 55 3.51 -0.70 -8.48
N LEU A 56 4.11 -0.11 -7.44
CA LEU A 56 3.38 0.47 -6.34
C LEU A 56 2.70 1.80 -6.71
N TYR A 57 1.43 1.90 -6.36
CA TYR A 57 0.62 3.12 -6.51
C TYR A 57 -0.17 3.39 -5.23
N GLU A 58 -0.32 4.67 -4.92
CA GLU A 58 -1.33 5.16 -4.00
C GLU A 58 -2.62 5.45 -4.77
N LEU A 59 -3.72 4.91 -4.29
CA LEU A 59 -5.06 5.23 -4.75
C LEU A 59 -5.84 5.89 -3.62
N ARG A 60 -6.48 7.01 -3.94
CA ARG A 60 -7.42 7.70 -3.04
C ARG A 60 -8.79 7.72 -3.69
N ILE A 61 -9.72 6.97 -3.14
CA ILE A 61 -11.05 6.74 -3.72
C ILE A 61 -12.10 7.33 -2.80
N THR A 62 -12.97 8.18 -3.34
CA THR A 62 -14.18 8.63 -2.63
C THR A 62 -15.34 7.75 -3.03
N ILE A 63 -15.92 7.06 -2.04
CA ILE A 63 -17.05 6.14 -2.18
C ILE A 63 -18.23 6.64 -1.34
N ASP A 64 -19.42 6.11 -1.61
CA ASP A 64 -20.57 6.33 -0.75
C ASP A 64 -20.36 5.68 0.62
N ASP A 65 -20.79 6.36 1.69
CA ASP A 65 -20.76 5.78 3.05
C ASP A 65 -22.03 4.95 3.28
N ALA A 66 -22.11 3.83 2.56
CA ALA A 66 -23.22 2.89 2.64
C ALA A 66 -22.71 1.44 2.84
N PRO A 67 -23.49 0.57 3.50
CA PRO A 67 -23.14 -0.85 3.61
C PRO A 67 -22.83 -1.47 2.24
N GLY A 68 -21.68 -2.15 2.14
CA GLY A 68 -21.25 -2.82 0.91
C GLY A 68 -20.55 -1.93 -0.12
N ALA A 69 -20.49 -0.61 0.04
CA ALA A 69 -19.84 0.27 -0.93
C ALA A 69 -18.35 -0.06 -1.11
N LEU A 70 -17.61 -0.26 -0.01
CA LEU A 70 -16.20 -0.65 -0.06
C LEU A 70 -16.01 -2.03 -0.69
N ALA A 71 -16.87 -2.99 -0.36
CA ALA A 71 -16.82 -4.33 -0.96
C ALA A 71 -17.05 -4.29 -2.47
N LYS A 72 -18.03 -3.49 -2.93
CA LYS A 72 -18.31 -3.26 -4.36
C LYS A 72 -17.09 -2.66 -5.07
N ALA A 73 -16.47 -1.63 -4.49
CA ALA A 73 -15.28 -1.01 -5.06
C ALA A 73 -14.09 -1.98 -5.09
N ALA A 74 -13.86 -2.75 -4.01
CA ALA A 74 -12.81 -3.76 -3.95
C ALA A 74 -12.98 -4.87 -5.00
N LEU A 75 -14.21 -5.33 -5.22
CA LEU A 75 -14.53 -6.30 -6.27
C LEU A 75 -14.16 -5.78 -7.66
N LYS A 76 -14.47 -4.52 -7.96
CA LYS A 76 -14.10 -3.90 -9.25
C LYS A 76 -12.60 -3.75 -9.43
N LEU A 77 -11.88 -3.40 -8.37
CA LEU A 77 -10.41 -3.38 -8.40
C LEU A 77 -9.85 -4.80 -8.64
N ALA A 78 -10.40 -5.81 -7.98
CA ALA A 78 -10.00 -7.21 -8.16
C ALA A 78 -10.28 -7.72 -9.59
N GLU A 79 -11.43 -7.38 -10.17
CA GLU A 79 -11.76 -7.68 -11.58
C GLU A 79 -10.72 -7.12 -12.55
N LEU A 80 -10.13 -5.97 -12.22
CA LEU A 80 -9.06 -5.32 -12.98
C LEU A 80 -7.66 -5.87 -12.67
N GLY A 81 -7.51 -6.80 -11.73
CA GLY A 81 -6.21 -7.36 -11.34
C GLY A 81 -5.35 -6.41 -10.51
N VAL A 82 -5.98 -5.50 -9.77
CA VAL A 82 -5.30 -4.64 -8.79
C VAL A 82 -5.08 -5.44 -7.50
N ASP A 83 -3.83 -5.52 -7.06
CA ASP A 83 -3.46 -6.18 -5.80
C ASP A 83 -3.40 -5.14 -4.67
N LEU A 84 -4.20 -5.33 -3.61
CA LEU A 84 -4.37 -4.36 -2.52
C LEU A 84 -3.43 -4.74 -1.36
N LEU A 85 -2.34 -3.99 -1.18
CA LEU A 85 -1.29 -4.32 -0.21
C LEU A 85 -1.54 -3.71 1.18
N SER A 86 -2.06 -2.48 1.20
CA SER A 86 -2.45 -1.80 2.44
C SER A 86 -3.68 -0.96 2.15
N THR A 87 -4.65 -0.99 3.06
CA THR A 87 -5.88 -0.22 2.89
C THR A 87 -6.31 0.42 4.20
N GLN A 88 -6.82 1.66 4.09
CA GLN A 88 -7.42 2.37 5.21
C GLN A 88 -8.66 3.11 4.70
N SER A 89 -9.80 2.92 5.37
CA SER A 89 -11.02 3.66 5.07
C SER A 89 -11.36 4.59 6.21
N ARG A 90 -11.91 5.75 5.87
CA ARG A 90 -12.38 6.77 6.81
C ARG A 90 -13.69 7.37 6.31
N THR A 91 -14.71 7.35 7.16
CA THR A 91 -15.94 8.12 6.91
C THR A 91 -15.62 9.61 6.95
N LEU A 92 -15.93 10.35 5.88
CA LEU A 92 -15.83 11.81 5.84
C LEU A 92 -17.13 12.44 6.33
N TYR A 93 -18.26 11.97 5.80
CA TYR A 93 -19.60 12.37 6.22
C TYR A 93 -20.48 11.13 6.33
N ARG A 94 -20.97 10.89 7.56
CA ARG A 94 -21.75 9.70 7.88
C ARG A 94 -22.97 9.56 6.96
N ARG A 95 -23.19 8.36 6.41
CA ARG A 95 -24.25 8.01 5.45
C ARG A 95 -24.20 8.77 4.12
N LYS A 96 -23.10 9.45 3.84
CA LYS A 96 -22.94 10.23 2.60
C LYS A 96 -21.68 9.81 1.87
N MET A 97 -20.50 9.95 2.47
CA MET A 97 -19.25 9.68 1.77
C MET A 97 -18.12 9.24 2.70
N ALA A 98 -17.33 8.31 2.19
CA ALA A 98 -16.11 7.80 2.81
C ALA A 98 -14.93 7.95 1.85
N GLU A 99 -13.75 8.05 2.42
CA GLU A 99 -12.48 8.09 1.70
C GLU A 99 -11.73 6.79 1.97
N TRP A 100 -11.28 6.15 0.90
CA TRP A 100 -10.56 4.90 0.94
C TRP A 100 -9.17 5.11 0.33
N PHE A 101 -8.15 4.93 1.18
CA PHE A 101 -6.74 4.98 0.83
C PHE A 101 -6.22 3.57 0.63
N ILE A 102 -5.48 3.38 -0.45
CA ILE A 102 -4.96 2.09 -0.86
C ILE A 102 -3.52 2.28 -1.32
N VAL A 103 -2.61 1.45 -0.80
CA VAL A 103 -1.35 1.17 -1.48
C VAL A 103 -1.54 -0.15 -2.23
N ALA A 104 -1.37 -0.12 -3.55
CA ALA A 104 -1.64 -1.25 -4.42
C ALA A 104 -0.45 -1.55 -5.33
N ASP A 105 -0.32 -2.83 -5.72
CA ASP A 105 0.51 -3.23 -6.84
C ASP A 105 -0.35 -3.29 -8.12
N LEU A 106 0.04 -2.49 -9.12
CA LEU A 106 -0.59 -2.44 -10.44
C LEU A 106 0.19 -3.21 -11.51
N SER A 107 1.18 -4.02 -11.15
CA SER A 107 2.01 -4.83 -12.06
C SER A 107 1.17 -5.74 -12.96
N LYS A 108 0.07 -6.29 -12.43
CA LYS A 108 -0.87 -7.19 -13.12
C LYS A 108 -2.20 -6.52 -13.50
N CYS A 109 -2.29 -5.19 -13.38
CA CYS A 109 -3.52 -4.47 -13.69
C CYS A 109 -3.83 -4.55 -15.20
N LYS A 110 -5.07 -4.94 -15.53
CA LYS A 110 -5.56 -5.10 -16.91
C LYS A 110 -5.67 -3.78 -17.67
N VAL A 111 -5.63 -2.65 -16.95
CA VAL A 111 -5.76 -1.30 -17.53
C VAL A 111 -4.60 -0.42 -17.08
N LYS A 112 -4.27 0.60 -17.89
CA LYS A 112 -3.26 1.58 -17.49
C LYS A 112 -3.74 2.36 -16.25
N PRO A 113 -2.86 2.71 -15.30
CA PRO A 113 -3.24 3.44 -14.08
C PRO A 113 -4.05 4.71 -14.34
N VAL A 114 -3.71 5.47 -15.39
CA VAL A 114 -4.42 6.69 -15.81
C VAL A 114 -5.89 6.45 -16.17
N LYS A 115 -6.26 5.22 -16.55
CA LYS A 115 -7.64 4.86 -16.89
C LYS A 115 -8.48 4.41 -15.69
N LEU A 116 -7.86 4.08 -14.55
CA LEU A 116 -8.57 3.54 -13.38
C LEU A 116 -9.65 4.49 -12.87
N GLU A 117 -9.37 5.80 -12.84
CA GLU A 117 -10.35 6.79 -12.43
C GLU A 117 -11.62 6.74 -13.28
N LYS A 118 -11.44 6.70 -14.61
CA LYS A 118 -12.54 6.64 -15.56
C LYS A 118 -13.38 5.38 -15.35
N TYR A 119 -12.74 4.21 -15.28
CA TYR A 119 -13.43 2.92 -15.09
C TYR A 119 -14.26 2.89 -13.80
N LEU A 120 -13.69 3.30 -12.66
CA LEU A 120 -14.38 3.23 -11.37
C LEU A 120 -15.55 4.24 -11.28
N LYS A 121 -15.46 5.38 -11.97
CA LYS A 121 -16.57 6.33 -12.08
C LYS A 121 -17.69 5.79 -12.98
N GLU A 122 -17.34 5.22 -14.12
CA GLU A 122 -18.32 4.66 -15.08
C GLU A 122 -19.08 3.46 -14.48
N GLU A 123 -18.42 2.64 -13.65
CA GLU A 123 -19.06 1.54 -12.92
C GLU A 123 -19.90 2.01 -11.70
N GLY A 124 -19.95 3.31 -11.43
CA GLY A 124 -20.70 3.89 -10.31
C GLY A 124 -20.25 3.34 -8.95
N VAL A 125 -18.94 3.13 -8.78
CA VAL A 125 -18.35 2.69 -7.50
C VAL A 125 -17.59 3.80 -6.78
N ALA A 126 -17.24 4.88 -7.48
CA ALA A 126 -16.53 6.00 -6.90
C ALA A 126 -16.98 7.34 -7.53
N SER A 127 -17.04 8.39 -6.71
CA SER A 127 -17.29 9.76 -7.18
C SER A 127 -15.99 10.50 -7.54
N ARG A 128 -14.87 10.12 -6.91
CA ARG A 128 -13.53 10.65 -7.18
C ARG A 128 -12.50 9.54 -6.99
N VAL A 129 -11.48 9.54 -7.85
CA VAL A 129 -10.35 8.60 -7.77
C VAL A 129 -9.09 9.39 -8.11
N GLU A 130 -8.10 9.35 -7.23
CA GLU A 130 -6.74 9.81 -7.53
C GLU A 130 -5.83 8.60 -7.57
N VAL A 131 -4.95 8.54 -8.57
CA VAL A 131 -3.97 7.45 -8.72
C VAL A 131 -2.60 8.08 -8.92
N ARG A 132 -1.66 7.77 -8.03
CA ARG A 132 -0.30 8.31 -8.07
C ARG A 132 0.71 7.18 -7.90
N PRO A 133 1.80 7.15 -8.68
CA PRO A 133 2.88 6.20 -8.40
C PRO A 133 3.40 6.46 -6.98
N LEU A 134 3.64 5.37 -6.24
CA LEU A 134 4.28 5.45 -4.93
C LEU A 134 5.77 5.69 -5.20
N SER A 135 6.14 6.93 -5.48
CA SER A 135 7.53 7.31 -5.63
C SER A 135 8.21 7.18 -4.28
N SER A 136 9.11 6.20 -4.16
CA SER A 136 10.16 6.23 -3.15
C SER A 136 10.92 7.54 -3.29
N LEU A 137 11.02 8.30 -2.21
CA LEU A 137 11.92 9.46 -2.08
C LEU A 137 13.34 9.11 -2.54
#